data_AF-A0A928JFJ6-F1
#
_entry.id   AF-A0A928JFJ6-F1
#
_cell.length_a   1.000
_cell.length_b   1.000
_cell.length_c   1.000
_cell.angle_alpha   90.00
_cell.angle_beta   90.00
_cell.angle_gamma   90.00
#
_symmetry.space_group_name_H-M   'P 1'
#
loop_
_entity.id
_entity.type
_entity.pdbx_description
1 polymer ?
#
loop_
_entity_poly.entity_id
_entity_poly.type
_entity_poly.pdbx_seq_one_letter_code
_entity_poly.pdbx_strand_id
1 'polypeptide(L)'
;MNNLEWRIESPWALLLLIPALALTVAPWFLLPKAQRRGVRKTVPVVLHAVIAVALILVLSGLSAASPEEREKPESPGEEAEEESEGGLLILADSVPEAEALREFFPEGREAEVRAASYAPVNIAALMKYEKILLLGTSANSLPERLAGQLVLYVEQGGRLLISASDHSYSYGAMRGTAYETLLPVSFDYTAEEGDRVAMMLVLDCSNSMSGAGGWWRGGSDNLSMAKQGAIRSIEPLGEKDTVGIVSFNSTATLQSELVPATETEKAVLSRVISALGTSRGTYYCDALELAREQLLESDADIRHVIFLSDGEPSDSGYMDTVRAMKEDGITVTAIALGYSSYVLSRMAEEGGGRYYAVTSVSDLPEIMLGETETVVSDPLVTEKTAVALRGGLPTDLPAVDGYIGTTLKDGAELILQTETGDPILARWTVGDGEADAFSSDLLGSWTARWRETNPGRRMLRQIFSMGLTDPDAESGEEDGGIRIGEDAAAKRPVDLLLPLGLILAVLILADIALRKLRWKDIAQFFGRTE
;
A
#
# COMPACT_ATOMS: atom_id res chain seq x y z
N MET A 1 -6.44 15.24 40.19
CA MET A 1 -7.89 15.14 39.90
C MET A 1 -8.02 15.33 38.41
N ASN A 2 -8.26 14.24 37.70
CA ASN A 2 -8.10 14.13 36.25
C ASN A 2 -9.21 14.91 35.54
N ASN A 3 -8.83 15.85 34.69
CA ASN A 3 -9.74 16.46 33.72
C ASN A 3 -9.86 15.51 32.52
N LEU A 4 -10.75 14.52 32.62
CA LEU A 4 -11.29 13.86 31.42
C LEU A 4 -12.33 14.81 30.83
N GLU A 5 -12.07 15.34 29.64
CA GLU A 5 -13.09 16.04 28.86
C GLU A 5 -13.88 15.00 28.05
N TRP A 6 -15.18 14.92 28.33
CA TRP A 6 -16.10 14.00 27.66
C TRP A 6 -16.76 14.73 26.49
N ARG A 7 -16.67 14.17 25.28
CA ARG A 7 -17.46 14.62 24.12
C ARG A 7 -18.67 13.70 23.93
N ILE A 8 -19.83 14.31 23.69
CA ILE A 8 -21.10 13.62 23.44
C ILE A 8 -21.62 14.10 22.09
N GLU A 9 -21.70 13.21 21.11
CA GLU A 9 -22.14 13.52 19.75
C GLU A 9 -23.66 13.71 19.66
N SER A 10 -24.44 12.97 20.46
CA SER A 10 -25.91 13.05 20.48
C SER A 10 -26.49 13.12 21.90
N PRO A 11 -26.54 14.31 22.52
CA PRO A 11 -26.95 14.47 23.92
C PRO A 11 -28.39 14.04 24.21
N TRP A 12 -29.28 14.09 23.23
CA TRP A 12 -30.68 13.69 23.36
C TRP A 12 -30.85 12.18 23.58
N ALA A 13 -29.92 11.35 23.09
CA ALA A 13 -29.96 9.90 23.28
C ALA A 13 -29.86 9.51 24.77
N LEU A 14 -29.22 10.36 25.60
CA LEU A 14 -29.16 10.17 27.05
C LEU A 14 -30.53 10.25 27.73
N LEU A 15 -31.53 10.91 27.14
CA LEU A 15 -32.89 10.95 27.66
C LEU A 15 -33.54 9.55 27.67
N LEU A 16 -33.07 8.63 26.82
CA LEU A 16 -33.54 7.24 26.77
C LEU A 16 -33.09 6.39 27.96
N LEU A 17 -32.11 6.85 28.76
CA LEU A 17 -31.68 6.16 29.98
C LEU A 17 -32.83 6.00 30.97
N ILE A 18 -33.68 7.03 31.09
CA ILE A 18 -34.78 7.07 32.06
C ILE A 18 -35.82 5.96 31.78
N PRO A 19 -36.42 5.86 30.57
CA PRO A 19 -37.36 4.78 30.28
C PRO A 19 -36.71 3.39 30.28
N ALA A 20 -35.46 3.26 29.83
CA ALA A 20 -34.75 1.96 29.80
C ALA A 20 -34.46 1.42 31.21
N LEU A 21 -34.01 2.28 32.14
CA LEU A 21 -33.84 1.91 33.55
C LEU A 21 -35.18 1.65 34.24
N ALA A 22 -36.22 2.42 33.93
CA ALA A 22 -37.56 2.17 34.46
C ALA A 22 -38.09 0.79 34.04
N LEU A 23 -37.93 0.40 32.77
CA LEU A 23 -38.35 -0.90 32.25
C LEU A 23 -37.61 -2.08 32.89
N THR A 24 -36.32 -1.92 33.19
CA THR A 24 -35.49 -2.98 33.79
C THR A 24 -35.69 -3.09 35.30
N VAL A 25 -35.90 -1.97 36.00
CA VAL A 25 -35.90 -1.92 37.47
C VAL A 25 -37.32 -1.89 38.07
N ALA A 26 -38.30 -1.26 37.43
CA ALA A 26 -39.67 -1.16 37.98
C ALA A 26 -40.34 -2.52 38.24
N PRO A 27 -40.20 -3.55 37.37
CA PRO A 27 -40.77 -4.88 37.64
C PRO A 27 -40.23 -5.51 38.93
N TRP A 28 -38.99 -5.22 39.31
CA TRP A 28 -38.39 -5.72 40.55
C TRP A 28 -39.03 -5.10 41.80
N PHE A 29 -39.41 -3.82 41.73
CA PHE A 29 -40.07 -3.12 42.84
C PHE A 29 -41.57 -3.46 42.96
N LEU A 30 -42.19 -4.02 41.92
CA LEU A 30 -43.56 -4.52 41.95
C LEU A 30 -43.70 -5.91 42.59
N LEU A 31 -42.59 -6.63 42.79
CA LEU A 31 -42.61 -7.95 43.44
C LEU A 31 -42.75 -7.86 44.98
N PRO A 32 -43.44 -8.79 45.65
CA PRO A 32 -43.54 -8.83 47.12
C PRO A 32 -42.16 -8.95 47.79
N LYS A 33 -41.92 -8.24 48.91
CA LYS A 33 -40.61 -8.17 49.61
C LYS A 33 -39.99 -9.54 49.92
N ALA A 34 -40.80 -10.57 50.18
CA ALA A 34 -40.35 -11.93 50.45
C ALA A 34 -39.68 -12.61 49.23
N GLN A 35 -40.00 -12.16 48.01
CA GLN A 35 -39.49 -12.75 46.75
C GLN A 35 -38.27 -12.03 46.17
N ARG A 36 -37.85 -10.90 46.76
CA ARG A 36 -36.74 -10.05 46.28
C ARG A 36 -35.35 -10.51 46.70
N ARG A 37 -35.24 -11.51 47.59
CA ARG A 37 -33.94 -11.94 48.17
C ARG A 37 -33.41 -13.20 47.50
N GLY A 38 -32.23 -13.08 46.89
CA GLY A 38 -31.44 -14.19 46.34
C GLY A 38 -30.55 -13.73 45.20
N VAL A 39 -29.25 -14.05 45.26
CA VAL A 39 -28.23 -13.66 44.27
C VAL A 39 -28.66 -14.02 42.83
N ARG A 40 -29.33 -15.15 42.65
CA ARG A 40 -29.87 -15.62 41.35
C ARG A 40 -30.93 -14.71 40.72
N LYS A 41 -31.53 -13.79 41.46
CA LYS A 41 -32.58 -12.88 40.98
C LYS A 41 -32.12 -11.43 40.92
N THR A 42 -31.17 -11.04 41.78
CA THR A 42 -30.60 -9.69 41.80
C THR A 42 -29.56 -9.50 40.70
N VAL A 43 -28.70 -10.50 40.46
CA VAL A 43 -27.61 -10.40 39.46
C VAL A 43 -28.14 -10.15 38.05
N PRO A 44 -29.18 -10.85 37.56
CA PRO A 44 -29.71 -10.58 36.22
C PRO A 44 -30.26 -9.16 36.09
N VAL A 45 -31.00 -8.65 37.08
CA VAL A 45 -31.59 -7.29 37.01
C VAL A 45 -30.50 -6.23 36.95
N VAL A 46 -29.44 -6.38 37.75
CA VAL A 46 -28.29 -5.47 37.72
C VAL A 46 -27.55 -5.56 36.39
N LEU A 47 -27.36 -6.78 35.86
CA LEU A 47 -26.69 -6.98 34.57
C LEU A 47 -27.47 -6.34 33.41
N HIS A 48 -28.79 -6.53 33.35
CA HIS A 48 -29.63 -5.91 32.32
C HIS A 48 -29.64 -4.38 32.42
N ALA A 49 -29.62 -3.82 33.63
CA ALA A 49 -29.50 -2.38 33.82
C ALA A 49 -28.15 -1.83 33.33
N VAL A 50 -27.04 -2.52 33.63
CA VAL A 50 -25.70 -2.13 33.15
C VAL A 50 -25.59 -2.21 31.63
N ILE A 51 -26.13 -3.26 31.02
CA ILE A 51 -26.14 -3.43 29.56
C ILE A 51 -26.97 -2.33 28.88
N ALA A 52 -28.15 -2.03 29.42
CA ALA A 52 -29.00 -0.95 28.88
C ALA A 52 -28.30 0.41 28.95
N VAL A 53 -27.58 0.70 30.04
CA VAL A 53 -26.79 1.92 30.17
C VAL A 53 -25.63 1.95 29.17
N ALA A 54 -24.88 0.85 29.03
CA ALA A 54 -23.76 0.77 28.09
C ALA A 54 -24.21 0.96 26.62
N LEU A 55 -25.31 0.34 26.22
CA LEU A 55 -25.88 0.50 24.88
C LEU A 55 -26.29 1.95 24.59
N ILE A 56 -26.89 2.64 25.57
CA ILE A 56 -27.32 4.03 25.39
C ILE A 56 -26.11 4.98 25.37
N LEU A 57 -25.05 4.68 26.14
CA LEU A 57 -23.81 5.48 26.09
C LEU A 57 -23.09 5.33 24.74
N VAL A 58 -23.06 4.12 24.17
CA VAL A 58 -22.55 3.87 22.80
C VAL A 58 -23.41 4.61 21.77
N LEU A 59 -24.74 4.52 21.88
CA LEU A 59 -25.68 5.27 21.02
C LEU A 59 -25.54 6.79 21.14
N SER A 60 -25.07 7.30 22.29
CA SER A 60 -24.86 8.74 22.50
C SER A 60 -23.53 9.25 21.93
N GLY A 61 -22.67 8.36 21.42
CA GLY A 61 -21.34 8.71 20.89
C GLY A 61 -20.38 9.18 21.98
N LEU A 62 -20.49 8.65 23.20
CA LEU A 62 -19.64 9.08 24.31
C LEU A 62 -18.21 8.53 24.12
N SER A 63 -17.26 9.42 23.83
CA SER A 63 -15.83 9.09 23.74
C SER A 63 -15.00 9.86 24.79
N ALA A 64 -14.00 9.19 25.36
CA ALA A 64 -13.08 9.78 26.34
C ALA A 64 -11.80 10.21 25.62
N ALA A 65 -11.50 11.52 25.60
CA ALA A 65 -10.21 12.01 25.12
C ALA A 65 -9.13 11.77 26.20
N SER A 66 -8.01 11.13 25.82
CA SER A 66 -6.85 10.91 26.70
C SER A 66 -5.96 12.16 26.75
N PRO A 67 -5.39 12.56 27.92
CA PRO A 67 -4.71 13.85 28.07
C PRO A 67 -3.25 13.91 27.58
N GLU A 68 -2.72 12.90 26.88
CA GLU A 68 -1.27 12.77 26.64
C GLU A 68 -0.73 13.31 25.29
N GLU A 69 -1.50 14.09 24.54
CA GLU A 69 -1.01 14.79 23.32
C GLU A 69 -0.84 16.30 23.53
N ARG A 70 -0.12 16.70 24.58
CA ARG A 70 0.37 18.09 24.70
C ARG A 70 1.81 18.11 25.21
N GLU A 71 2.75 18.26 24.27
CA GLU A 71 3.93 19.14 24.39
C GLU A 71 4.87 18.97 23.17
N LYS A 72 4.76 19.87 22.18
CA LYS A 72 5.88 20.66 21.59
C LYS A 72 5.36 21.59 20.47
N PRO A 73 6.05 22.73 20.23
CA PRO A 73 5.41 24.01 20.02
C PRO A 73 5.08 24.31 18.56
N GLU A 74 3.99 25.05 18.40
CA GLU A 74 3.53 25.72 17.19
C GLU A 74 4.64 26.52 16.50
N SER A 75 4.86 26.23 15.21
CA SER A 75 5.40 27.20 14.25
C SER A 75 4.24 27.71 13.37
N PRO A 76 4.27 28.98 12.95
CA PRO A 76 3.07 29.74 12.66
C PRO A 76 2.58 29.55 11.23
N GLY A 77 1.31 29.18 11.07
CA GLY A 77 0.61 29.24 9.79
C GLY A 77 -0.21 28.00 9.44
N GLU A 78 -1.06 27.51 10.34
CA GLU A 78 -2.24 26.73 9.93
C GLU A 78 -3.44 27.66 10.11
N GLU A 79 -3.77 28.38 9.03
CA GLU A 79 -5.16 28.75 8.81
C GLU A 79 -5.94 27.43 8.82
N ALA A 80 -7.00 27.37 9.62
CA ALA A 80 -7.92 26.25 9.59
C ALA A 80 -8.47 26.17 8.16
N GLU A 81 -7.91 25.26 7.36
CA GLU A 81 -8.48 24.87 6.07
C GLU A 81 -9.90 24.39 6.39
N GLU A 82 -10.88 25.15 5.90
CA GLU A 82 -12.25 24.68 5.74
C GLU A 82 -12.17 23.35 5.02
N GLU A 83 -12.34 22.24 5.76
CA GLU A 83 -12.42 20.90 5.18
C GLU A 83 -13.61 20.88 4.22
N SER A 84 -13.34 21.06 2.93
CA SER A 84 -14.37 20.92 1.93
C SER A 84 -14.76 19.44 1.80
N GLU A 85 -16.05 19.20 1.61
CA GLU A 85 -16.56 17.87 1.25
C GLU A 85 -16.16 17.61 -0.21
N GLY A 86 -14.88 17.30 -0.41
CA GLY A 86 -14.25 17.17 -1.72
C GLY A 86 -14.80 15.99 -2.52
N GLY A 87 -15.20 16.22 -3.77
CA GLY A 87 -15.59 15.13 -4.68
C GLY A 87 -14.41 14.28 -5.13
N LEU A 88 -13.20 14.85 -5.16
CA LEU A 88 -12.00 14.21 -5.69
C LEU A 88 -10.78 14.47 -4.79
N LEU A 89 -10.06 13.41 -4.41
CA LEU A 89 -8.72 13.52 -3.80
C LEU A 89 -7.66 13.05 -4.80
N ILE A 90 -6.66 13.89 -5.05
CA ILE A 90 -5.53 13.57 -5.90
C ILE A 90 -4.26 13.58 -5.05
N LEU A 91 -3.58 12.44 -5.01
CA LEU A 91 -2.29 12.26 -4.37
C LEU A 91 -1.23 12.14 -5.46
N ALA A 92 -0.22 13.02 -5.40
CA ALA A 92 0.87 13.06 -6.38
C ALA A 92 2.21 13.32 -5.70
N ASP A 93 3.30 12.84 -6.29
CA ASP A 93 4.66 13.18 -5.82
C ASP A 93 4.99 14.66 -6.12
N SER A 94 4.45 15.22 -7.22
CA SER A 94 4.55 16.63 -7.60
C SER A 94 3.17 17.30 -7.61
N VAL A 95 2.84 18.03 -6.53
CA VAL A 95 1.58 18.80 -6.43
C VAL A 95 1.43 19.82 -7.58
N PRO A 96 2.45 20.63 -7.94
CA PRO A 96 2.31 21.60 -9.04
C PRO A 96 1.98 20.96 -10.39
N GLU A 97 2.51 19.78 -10.69
CA GLU A 97 2.20 19.05 -11.93
C GLU A 97 0.77 18.51 -11.93
N ALA A 98 0.31 17.96 -10.80
CA ALA A 98 -1.06 17.51 -10.65
C ALA A 98 -2.05 18.66 -10.78
N GLU A 99 -1.73 19.82 -10.22
CA GLU A 99 -2.54 21.03 -10.32
C GLU A 99 -2.63 21.58 -11.75
N ALA A 100 -1.61 21.33 -12.59
CA ALA A 100 -1.65 21.70 -14.00
C ALA A 100 -2.69 20.89 -14.80
N LEU A 101 -3.15 19.74 -14.28
CA LEU A 101 -4.18 18.91 -14.91
C LEU A 101 -5.62 19.30 -14.53
N ARG A 102 -5.82 20.37 -13.74
CA ARG A 102 -7.15 20.83 -13.32
C ARG A 102 -8.16 20.97 -14.46
N GLU A 103 -7.72 21.31 -15.66
CA GLU A 103 -8.60 21.41 -16.84
C GLU A 103 -9.25 20.08 -17.29
N PHE A 104 -8.74 18.94 -16.81
CA PHE A 104 -9.26 17.60 -17.09
C PHE A 104 -10.12 17.04 -15.96
N PHE A 105 -10.14 17.70 -14.80
CA PHE A 105 -10.93 17.24 -13.66
C PHE A 105 -12.43 17.35 -13.97
N PRO A 106 -13.25 16.44 -13.41
CA PRO A 106 -14.69 16.45 -13.64
C PRO A 106 -15.30 17.77 -13.17
N GLU A 107 -16.11 18.39 -14.03
CA GLU A 107 -16.83 19.62 -13.70
C GLU A 107 -17.82 19.38 -12.55
N GLY A 108 -18.09 20.41 -11.76
CA GLY A 108 -19.05 20.36 -10.64
C GLY A 108 -18.57 19.59 -9.40
N ARG A 109 -17.32 19.12 -9.38
CA ARG A 109 -16.71 18.46 -8.22
C ARG A 109 -15.53 19.26 -7.71
N GLU A 110 -15.48 19.43 -6.41
CA GLU A 110 -14.30 19.99 -5.77
C GLU A 110 -13.17 18.97 -5.75
N ALA A 111 -12.00 19.40 -6.21
CA ALA A 111 -10.81 18.56 -6.31
C ALA A 111 -9.72 19.09 -5.40
N GLU A 112 -9.27 18.22 -4.50
CA GLU A 112 -8.20 18.49 -3.57
C GLU A 112 -6.93 17.76 -4.03
N VAL A 113 -5.83 18.50 -4.20
CA VAL A 113 -4.53 17.94 -4.58
C VAL A 113 -3.59 18.02 -3.39
N ARG A 114 -3.06 16.87 -2.96
CA ARG A 114 -2.08 16.77 -1.86
C ARG A 114 -0.83 16.04 -2.31
N ALA A 115 0.29 16.32 -1.64
CA ALA A 115 1.48 15.51 -1.83
C ALA A 115 1.22 14.09 -1.28
N ALA A 116 1.77 13.07 -1.94
CA ALA A 116 1.58 11.67 -1.59
C ALA A 116 1.85 11.37 -0.10
N SER A 117 2.86 12.02 0.48
CA SER A 117 3.24 11.88 1.89
C SER A 117 2.20 12.37 2.90
N TYR A 118 1.27 13.23 2.47
CA TYR A 118 0.19 13.79 3.31
C TYR A 118 -1.16 13.11 3.05
N ALA A 119 -1.16 11.91 2.45
CA ALA A 119 -2.37 11.15 2.22
C ALA A 119 -3.11 10.84 3.55
N PRO A 120 -4.45 10.95 3.59
CA PRO A 120 -5.21 10.59 4.78
C PRO A 120 -5.09 9.10 5.07
N VAL A 121 -4.71 8.74 6.29
CA VAL A 121 -4.54 7.33 6.73
C VAL A 121 -5.71 6.82 7.57
N ASN A 122 -6.83 7.54 7.56
CA ASN A 122 -8.06 7.16 8.25
C ASN A 122 -9.19 6.98 7.22
N ILE A 123 -9.83 5.81 7.23
CA ILE A 123 -10.98 5.52 6.38
C ILE A 123 -12.06 6.60 6.42
N ALA A 124 -12.35 7.19 7.58
CA ALA A 124 -13.37 8.24 7.70
C ALA A 124 -13.01 9.51 6.90
N ALA A 125 -11.72 9.81 6.75
CA ALA A 125 -11.25 10.92 5.92
C ALA A 125 -11.30 10.54 4.43
N LEU A 126 -10.93 9.31 4.07
CA LEU A 126 -10.97 8.84 2.69
C LEU A 126 -12.41 8.75 2.15
N MET A 127 -13.37 8.33 2.98
CA MET A 127 -14.79 8.22 2.63
C MET A 127 -15.48 9.58 2.39
N LYS A 128 -14.81 10.71 2.68
CA LYS A 128 -15.30 12.03 2.27
C LYS A 128 -15.24 12.22 0.76
N TYR A 129 -14.37 11.49 0.06
CA TYR A 129 -14.13 11.64 -1.37
C TYR A 129 -14.83 10.57 -2.20
N GLU A 130 -15.54 10.99 -3.26
CA GLU A 130 -16.20 10.06 -4.22
C GLU A 130 -15.16 9.24 -5.01
N LYS A 131 -14.00 9.85 -5.30
CA LYS A 131 -12.89 9.20 -6.00
C LYS A 131 -11.53 9.68 -5.50
N ILE A 132 -10.59 8.74 -5.41
CA ILE A 132 -9.19 8.97 -5.07
C ILE A 132 -8.30 8.60 -6.27
N LEU A 133 -7.35 9.48 -6.60
CA LEU A 133 -6.38 9.26 -7.67
C LEU A 133 -4.97 9.24 -7.08
N LEU A 134 -4.22 8.20 -7.40
CA LEU A 134 -2.78 8.12 -7.16
C LEU A 134 -2.09 8.40 -8.50
N LEU A 135 -1.64 9.64 -8.68
CA LEU A 135 -1.04 10.09 -9.93
C LEU A 135 0.47 10.04 -9.84
N GLY A 136 1.08 9.02 -10.47
CA GLY A 136 2.53 8.91 -10.57
C GLY A 136 3.20 8.89 -9.20
N THR A 137 2.57 8.25 -8.21
CA THR A 137 3.09 8.16 -6.84
C THR A 137 3.87 6.87 -6.65
N SER A 138 5.05 6.98 -6.04
CA SER A 138 5.75 5.79 -5.55
C SER A 138 5.05 5.24 -4.30
N ALA A 139 4.98 3.92 -4.13
CA ALA A 139 4.52 3.32 -2.87
C ALA A 139 5.38 3.78 -1.68
N ASN A 140 6.65 4.11 -1.92
CA ASN A 140 7.57 4.63 -0.90
C ASN A 140 7.25 6.07 -0.47
N SER A 141 6.56 6.84 -1.32
CA SER A 141 6.10 8.20 -1.02
C SER A 141 4.79 8.20 -0.23
N LEU A 142 4.06 7.08 -0.23
CA LEU A 142 2.76 6.95 0.42
C LEU A 142 2.93 6.47 1.87
N PRO A 143 2.05 6.90 2.80
CA PRO A 143 2.06 6.38 4.16
C PRO A 143 1.82 4.86 4.20
N GLU A 144 2.59 4.15 5.02
CA GLU A 144 2.56 2.68 5.14
C GLU A 144 1.14 2.10 5.37
N ARG A 145 0.29 2.81 6.13
CA ARG A 145 -1.08 2.36 6.44
C ARG A 145 -2.09 2.60 5.32
N LEU A 146 -1.77 3.45 4.34
CA LEU A 146 -2.73 3.89 3.33
C LEU A 146 -3.25 2.71 2.48
N ALA A 147 -2.38 1.78 2.08
CA ALA A 147 -2.74 0.65 1.24
C ALA A 147 -3.95 -0.13 1.80
N GLY A 148 -3.91 -0.48 3.09
CA GLY A 148 -5.01 -1.19 3.75
C GLY A 148 -6.27 -0.34 3.93
N GLN A 149 -6.15 0.98 4.07
CA GLN A 149 -7.31 1.87 4.12
C GLN A 149 -7.97 2.05 2.75
N LEU A 150 -7.18 2.06 1.68
CA LEU A 150 -7.70 2.09 0.32
C LEU A 150 -8.46 0.82 -0.02
N VAL A 151 -8.05 -0.35 0.51
CA VAL A 151 -8.83 -1.59 0.36
C VAL A 151 -10.23 -1.41 0.93
N LEU A 152 -10.31 -0.94 2.18
CA LEU A 152 -11.60 -0.70 2.85
C LEU A 152 -12.44 0.37 2.15
N TYR A 153 -11.79 1.42 1.62
CA TYR A 153 -12.43 2.50 0.88
C TYR A 153 -13.10 1.98 -0.40
N VAL A 154 -12.37 1.23 -1.23
CA VAL A 154 -12.92 0.68 -2.47
C VAL A 154 -14.01 -0.35 -2.16
N GLU A 155 -13.79 -1.25 -1.19
CA GLU A 155 -14.80 -2.24 -0.79
C GLU A 155 -16.13 -1.60 -0.36
N GLN A 156 -16.09 -0.39 0.21
CA GLN A 156 -17.26 0.38 0.68
C GLN A 156 -17.88 1.31 -0.37
N GLY A 157 -17.51 1.17 -1.65
CA GLY A 157 -18.09 1.96 -2.75
C GLY A 157 -17.21 3.10 -3.25
N GLY A 158 -16.03 3.28 -2.67
CA GLY A 158 -15.04 4.25 -3.14
C GLY A 158 -14.51 3.91 -4.53
N ARG A 159 -14.00 4.93 -5.24
CA ARG A 159 -13.44 4.78 -6.58
C ARG A 159 -11.96 5.12 -6.57
N LEU A 160 -11.12 4.21 -7.05
CA LEU A 160 -9.68 4.39 -7.08
C LEU A 160 -9.17 4.36 -8.51
N LEU A 161 -8.30 5.30 -8.86
CA LEU A 161 -7.48 5.24 -10.07
C LEU A 161 -6.01 5.33 -9.67
N ILE A 162 -5.18 4.43 -10.19
CA ILE A 162 -3.72 4.53 -10.09
C ILE A 162 -3.15 4.71 -11.51
N SER A 163 -2.30 5.72 -11.70
CA SER A 163 -1.53 5.90 -12.94
C SER A 163 -0.04 5.72 -12.71
N ALA A 164 0.68 5.20 -13.70
CA ALA A 164 2.14 5.17 -13.68
C ALA A 164 2.76 6.58 -13.74
N SER A 165 4.08 6.66 -13.62
CA SER A 165 4.88 7.75 -14.17
C SER A 165 6.29 7.31 -14.58
N ASP A 166 7.00 8.18 -15.28
CA ASP A 166 8.43 8.06 -15.62
C ASP A 166 9.36 8.33 -14.43
N HIS A 167 8.88 9.07 -13.43
CA HIS A 167 9.65 9.45 -12.23
C HIS A 167 9.39 8.56 -11.02
N SER A 168 8.30 7.82 -11.02
CA SER A 168 8.06 6.75 -10.07
C SER A 168 7.72 5.49 -10.85
N TYR A 169 8.59 4.49 -10.75
CA TYR A 169 8.18 3.10 -11.00
C TYR A 169 7.18 2.68 -9.91
N SER A 170 6.01 3.34 -9.90
CA SER A 170 4.92 3.25 -8.93
C SER A 170 4.56 1.79 -8.71
N TYR A 171 4.56 1.02 -9.79
CA TYR A 171 4.13 -0.35 -9.85
C TYR A 171 5.15 -1.36 -9.30
N GLY A 172 6.46 -1.14 -9.46
CA GLY A 172 7.49 -2.02 -8.88
C GLY A 172 7.43 -2.06 -7.35
N ALA A 173 7.23 -0.90 -6.72
CA ALA A 173 7.07 -0.80 -5.27
C ALA A 173 5.65 -1.19 -4.78
N MET A 174 4.67 -1.34 -5.68
CA MET A 174 3.32 -1.82 -5.36
C MET A 174 3.17 -3.33 -5.50
N ARG A 175 4.13 -4.03 -6.12
CA ARG A 175 4.11 -5.50 -6.26
C ARG A 175 4.18 -6.21 -4.90
N GLY A 176 3.37 -7.25 -4.75
CA GLY A 176 3.23 -8.00 -3.51
C GLY A 176 2.53 -7.23 -2.37
N THR A 177 2.02 -6.01 -2.64
CA THR A 177 1.35 -5.18 -1.62
C THR A 177 -0.17 -5.21 -1.76
N ALA A 178 -0.87 -4.55 -0.82
CA ALA A 178 -2.32 -4.36 -0.90
C ALA A 178 -2.73 -3.54 -2.15
N TYR A 179 -1.84 -2.69 -2.68
CA TYR A 179 -2.11 -1.94 -3.92
C TYR A 179 -2.29 -2.87 -5.11
N GLU A 180 -1.36 -3.83 -5.31
CA GLU A 180 -1.50 -4.82 -6.37
C GLU A 180 -2.80 -5.60 -6.22
N THR A 181 -3.18 -5.99 -5.00
CA THR A 181 -4.43 -6.73 -4.76
C THR A 181 -5.66 -5.97 -5.24
N LEU A 182 -5.67 -4.64 -5.10
CA LEU A 182 -6.79 -3.79 -5.53
C LEU A 182 -6.84 -3.52 -7.03
N LEU A 183 -5.72 -3.62 -7.75
CA LEU A 183 -5.66 -3.22 -9.15
C LEU A 183 -6.14 -4.33 -10.09
N PRO A 184 -6.77 -3.99 -11.22
CA PRO A 184 -7.21 -4.94 -12.25
C PRO A 184 -6.07 -5.62 -13.03
N VAL A 185 -4.83 -5.28 -12.71
CA VAL A 185 -3.61 -5.81 -13.33
C VAL A 185 -2.67 -6.34 -12.24
N SER A 186 -1.81 -7.29 -12.60
CA SER A 186 -0.66 -7.71 -11.80
C SER A 186 0.64 -7.23 -12.44
N PHE A 187 1.69 -7.19 -11.63
CA PHE A 187 3.04 -6.80 -12.06
C PHE A 187 3.91 -8.00 -12.43
N ASP A 188 3.30 -9.18 -12.56
CA ASP A 188 3.90 -10.37 -13.15
C ASP A 188 3.92 -10.20 -14.68
N TYR A 189 4.72 -9.25 -15.14
CA TYR A 189 4.95 -8.97 -16.56
C TYR A 189 6.20 -9.70 -17.03
N THR A 190 6.17 -10.24 -18.24
CA THR A 190 7.36 -10.81 -18.88
C THR A 190 7.34 -10.37 -20.34
N ALA A 191 8.27 -9.49 -20.72
CA ALA A 191 8.40 -9.08 -22.10
C ALA A 191 8.70 -10.32 -22.99
N GLU A 192 8.01 -10.42 -24.14
CA GLU A 192 8.12 -11.59 -25.03
C GLU A 192 9.53 -11.77 -25.65
N GLU A 193 10.37 -10.73 -25.67
CA GLU A 193 11.79 -10.77 -26.05
C GLU A 193 12.62 -9.94 -25.06
N GLY A 194 12.79 -10.46 -23.84
CA GLY A 194 13.35 -9.64 -22.76
C GLY A 194 14.79 -9.19 -22.97
N ASP A 195 15.06 -7.96 -22.54
CA ASP A 195 16.38 -7.38 -22.35
C ASP A 195 17.34 -8.31 -21.60
N ARG A 196 18.63 -8.28 -21.94
CA ARG A 196 19.67 -8.94 -21.15
C ARG A 196 19.99 -8.08 -19.94
N VAL A 197 20.02 -8.70 -18.75
CA VAL A 197 20.44 -8.03 -17.52
C VAL A 197 21.89 -8.37 -17.19
N ALA A 198 22.67 -7.36 -16.80
CA ALA A 198 23.92 -7.52 -16.06
C ALA A 198 23.77 -6.92 -14.67
N MET A 199 23.89 -7.75 -13.64
CA MET A 199 23.66 -7.37 -12.26
C MET A 199 24.89 -7.57 -11.38
N MET A 200 25.26 -6.56 -10.60
CA MET A 200 26.27 -6.70 -9.54
C MET A 200 25.62 -6.67 -8.16
N LEU A 201 25.86 -7.70 -7.36
CA LEU A 201 25.54 -7.70 -5.93
C LEU A 201 26.72 -7.12 -5.16
N VAL A 202 26.53 -5.97 -4.52
CA VAL A 202 27.56 -5.28 -3.73
C VAL A 202 27.20 -5.37 -2.26
N LEU A 203 27.87 -6.26 -1.54
CA LEU A 203 27.46 -6.72 -0.21
C LEU A 203 28.41 -6.22 0.89
N ASP A 204 27.87 -5.49 1.87
CA ASP A 204 28.63 -5.14 3.07
C ASP A 204 28.93 -6.40 3.90
N CYS A 205 30.22 -6.57 4.21
CA CYS A 205 30.75 -7.61 5.07
C CYS A 205 31.53 -6.98 6.24
N SER A 206 31.12 -5.80 6.69
CA SER A 206 31.65 -5.12 7.86
C SER A 206 31.34 -5.87 9.16
N ASN A 207 32.01 -5.50 10.26
CA ASN A 207 31.89 -6.22 11.52
C ASN A 207 30.51 -6.03 12.19
N SER A 208 29.78 -4.96 11.86
CA SER A 208 28.39 -4.76 12.29
C SER A 208 27.47 -5.84 11.74
N MET A 209 27.75 -6.33 10.53
CA MET A 209 26.98 -7.41 9.88
C MET A 209 27.08 -8.76 10.60
N SER A 210 28.03 -8.96 11.52
CA SER A 210 28.25 -10.26 12.21
C SER A 210 27.17 -10.62 13.26
N GLY A 211 26.21 -9.72 13.52
CA GLY A 211 25.21 -9.89 14.57
C GLY A 211 25.77 -9.83 16.00
N ALA A 212 27.08 -9.58 16.19
CA ALA A 212 27.73 -9.51 17.50
C ALA A 212 27.53 -8.16 18.24
N GLY A 213 26.45 -7.43 17.91
CA GLY A 213 26.09 -6.11 18.44
C GLY A 213 25.05 -6.17 19.56
N GLY A 214 25.38 -6.83 20.68
CA GLY A 214 24.70 -6.68 21.96
C GLY A 214 23.56 -7.66 22.26
N TRP A 215 23.66 -8.33 23.42
CA TRP A 215 22.71 -9.29 24.01
C TRP A 215 21.26 -8.78 24.20
N TRP A 216 20.95 -7.54 23.83
CA TRP A 216 19.63 -6.91 23.93
C TRP A 216 18.88 -6.80 22.59
N ARG A 217 19.55 -7.08 21.45
CA ARG A 217 18.98 -6.86 20.10
C ARG A 217 18.34 -8.07 19.42
N GLY A 218 18.19 -9.22 20.10
CA GLY A 218 17.57 -10.42 19.52
C GLY A 218 18.40 -10.96 18.35
N GLY A 219 19.38 -11.81 18.65
CA GLY A 219 20.42 -12.21 17.70
C GLY A 219 19.92 -12.92 16.44
N SER A 220 19.82 -12.17 15.35
CA SER A 220 19.90 -12.67 13.98
C SER A 220 21.21 -12.17 13.35
N ASP A 221 21.98 -13.07 12.74
CA ASP A 221 23.18 -12.72 11.99
C ASP A 221 22.78 -11.96 10.71
N ASN A 222 22.95 -10.63 10.70
CA ASN A 222 22.64 -9.74 9.58
C ASN A 222 23.27 -10.25 8.28
N LEU A 223 24.52 -10.72 8.36
CA LEU A 223 25.24 -11.31 7.23
C LEU A 223 24.57 -12.59 6.74
N SER A 224 24.02 -13.42 7.63
CA SER A 224 23.28 -14.63 7.22
C SER A 224 22.04 -14.29 6.40
N MET A 225 21.27 -13.27 6.78
CA MET A 225 20.12 -12.84 5.98
C MET A 225 20.54 -12.16 4.68
N ALA A 226 21.61 -11.36 4.69
CA ALA A 226 22.20 -10.78 3.50
C ALA A 226 22.64 -11.85 2.48
N LYS A 227 23.27 -12.92 2.97
CA LYS A 227 23.65 -14.08 2.14
C LYS A 227 22.42 -14.78 1.56
N GLN A 228 21.39 -15.01 2.37
CA GLN A 228 20.14 -15.60 1.88
C GLN A 228 19.47 -14.73 0.81
N GLY A 229 19.41 -13.42 1.03
CA GLY A 229 18.87 -12.48 0.05
C GLY A 229 19.68 -12.42 -1.24
N ALA A 230 21.01 -12.41 -1.15
CA ALA A 230 21.88 -12.47 -2.32
C ALA A 230 21.71 -13.78 -3.10
N ILE A 231 21.58 -14.93 -2.42
CA ILE A 231 21.31 -16.23 -3.08
C ILE A 231 19.92 -16.24 -3.72
N ARG A 232 18.89 -15.65 -3.10
CA ARG A 232 17.58 -15.55 -3.74
C ARG A 232 17.56 -14.58 -4.92
N SER A 233 18.34 -13.51 -4.85
CA SER A 233 18.45 -12.53 -5.93
C SER A 233 18.96 -13.14 -7.23
N ILE A 234 19.82 -14.16 -7.16
CA ILE A 234 20.32 -14.81 -8.38
C ILE A 234 19.33 -15.80 -9.02
N GLU A 235 18.27 -16.21 -8.30
CA GLU A 235 17.34 -17.24 -8.78
C GLU A 235 16.50 -16.80 -10.00
N PRO A 236 15.91 -15.59 -10.04
CA PRO A 236 15.06 -15.14 -11.16
C PRO A 236 15.80 -14.94 -12.48
N LEU A 237 17.12 -14.76 -12.43
CA LEU A 237 17.94 -14.47 -13.62
C LEU A 237 17.95 -15.67 -14.57
N GLY A 238 17.73 -15.42 -15.86
CA GLY A 238 17.79 -16.43 -16.92
C GLY A 238 19.22 -16.65 -17.42
N GLU A 239 19.42 -17.68 -18.25
CA GLU A 239 20.75 -18.01 -18.80
C GLU A 239 21.37 -16.91 -19.69
N LYS A 240 20.53 -16.00 -20.20
CA LYS A 240 20.93 -14.83 -20.99
C LYS A 240 21.49 -13.68 -20.13
N ASP A 241 21.16 -13.68 -18.84
CA ASP A 241 21.52 -12.64 -17.89
C ASP A 241 22.88 -12.98 -17.26
N THR A 242 23.57 -11.95 -16.76
CA THR A 242 24.87 -12.09 -16.11
C THR A 242 24.83 -11.52 -14.70
N VAL A 243 25.56 -12.16 -13.79
CA VAL A 243 25.64 -11.71 -12.40
C VAL A 243 27.05 -11.84 -11.85
N GLY A 244 27.47 -10.84 -11.08
CA GLY A 244 28.75 -10.78 -10.40
C GLY A 244 28.57 -10.34 -8.95
N ILE A 245 29.62 -10.51 -8.15
CA ILE A 245 29.57 -10.29 -6.71
C ILE A 245 30.78 -9.50 -6.26
N VAL A 246 30.53 -8.38 -5.60
CA VAL A 246 31.53 -7.62 -4.86
C VAL A 246 31.15 -7.69 -3.38
N SER A 247 32.13 -8.00 -2.54
CA SER A 247 31.99 -7.82 -1.09
C SER A 247 32.89 -6.69 -0.65
N PHE A 248 32.49 -5.91 0.36
CA PHE A 248 33.33 -4.85 0.88
C PHE A 248 33.33 -4.78 2.41
N ASN A 249 34.38 -4.15 2.94
CA ASN A 249 34.55 -3.79 4.34
C ASN A 249 35.54 -2.61 4.41
N SER A 250 36.74 -2.77 4.98
CA SER A 250 37.89 -1.88 4.79
C SER A 250 38.46 -1.88 3.36
N THR A 251 38.21 -2.94 2.59
CA THR A 251 38.61 -3.06 1.19
C THR A 251 37.49 -3.70 0.39
N ALA A 252 37.36 -3.35 -0.89
CA ALA A 252 36.49 -4.07 -1.80
C ALA A 252 37.19 -5.30 -2.40
N THR A 253 36.42 -6.37 -2.65
CA THR A 253 36.92 -7.60 -3.27
C THR A 253 35.91 -8.10 -4.28
N LEU A 254 36.36 -8.31 -5.51
CA LEU A 254 35.59 -8.99 -6.55
C LEU A 254 35.57 -10.49 -6.22
N GLN A 255 34.43 -10.96 -5.72
CA GLN A 255 34.22 -12.35 -5.33
C GLN A 255 33.85 -13.21 -6.54
N SER A 256 33.18 -12.60 -7.51
CA SER A 256 32.94 -13.16 -8.84
C SER A 256 32.87 -12.04 -9.86
N GLU A 257 33.51 -12.26 -11.00
CA GLU A 257 33.26 -11.51 -12.24
C GLU A 257 31.80 -11.71 -12.69
N LEU A 258 31.34 -10.90 -13.66
CA LEU A 258 30.06 -11.15 -14.32
C LEU A 258 30.10 -12.47 -15.08
N VAL A 259 29.28 -13.42 -14.65
CA VAL A 259 29.12 -14.73 -15.30
C VAL A 259 27.67 -14.96 -15.71
N PRO A 260 27.40 -15.71 -16.80
CA PRO A 260 26.04 -16.07 -17.17
C PRO A 260 25.32 -16.80 -16.04
N ALA A 261 24.06 -16.45 -15.77
CA ALA A 261 23.25 -17.03 -14.69
C ALA A 261 22.70 -18.42 -15.08
N THR A 262 23.58 -19.31 -15.50
CA THR A 262 23.26 -20.74 -15.68
C THR A 262 23.11 -21.42 -14.32
N GLU A 263 22.37 -22.53 -14.24
CA GLU A 263 22.23 -23.29 -13.00
C GLU A 263 23.57 -23.75 -12.40
N THR A 264 24.58 -23.97 -13.24
CA THR A 264 25.93 -24.33 -12.77
C THR A 264 26.61 -23.15 -12.08
N GLU A 265 26.58 -21.98 -12.69
CA GLU A 265 27.18 -20.77 -12.12
C GLU A 265 26.40 -20.28 -10.90
N LYS A 266 25.06 -20.32 -10.92
CA LYS A 266 24.24 -20.03 -9.74
C LYS A 266 24.64 -20.87 -8.53
N ALA A 267 24.96 -22.15 -8.72
CA ALA A 267 25.43 -23.03 -7.65
C ALA A 267 26.86 -22.66 -7.16
N VAL A 268 27.73 -22.15 -8.04
CA VAL A 268 29.06 -21.64 -7.68
C VAL A 268 28.94 -20.34 -6.88
N LEU A 269 28.18 -19.37 -7.40
CA LEU A 269 27.90 -18.10 -6.74
C LEU A 269 27.27 -18.30 -5.36
N SER A 270 26.32 -19.21 -5.23
CA SER A 270 25.71 -19.56 -3.93
C SER A 270 26.74 -20.00 -2.90
N ARG A 271 27.78 -20.74 -3.31
CA ARG A 271 28.87 -21.17 -2.42
C ARG A 271 29.79 -20.01 -2.08
N VAL A 272 30.10 -19.15 -3.05
CA VAL A 272 30.90 -17.93 -2.84
C VAL A 272 30.22 -17.03 -1.82
N ILE A 273 28.92 -16.74 -1.99
CA ILE A 273 28.11 -15.94 -1.06
C ILE A 273 28.11 -16.59 0.33
N SER A 274 27.86 -17.90 0.40
CA SER A 274 27.82 -18.63 1.68
C SER A 274 29.13 -18.54 2.46
N ALA A 275 30.27 -18.46 1.75
CA ALA A 275 31.61 -18.38 2.33
C ALA A 275 32.03 -16.98 2.80
N LEU A 276 31.26 -15.92 2.49
CA LEU A 276 31.58 -14.56 2.91
C LEU A 276 31.71 -14.46 4.44
N GLY A 277 32.68 -13.70 4.92
CA GLY A 277 32.92 -13.49 6.35
C GLY A 277 33.02 -12.01 6.66
N THR A 278 32.85 -11.65 7.93
CA THR A 278 32.93 -10.25 8.34
C THR A 278 34.35 -9.78 8.64
N SER A 279 34.66 -8.54 8.30
CA SER A 279 35.90 -7.85 8.65
C SER A 279 35.62 -6.42 9.12
N ARG A 280 36.64 -5.67 9.55
CA ARG A 280 36.45 -4.27 9.99
C ARG A 280 36.35 -3.32 8.80
N GLY A 281 35.73 -2.15 9.04
CA GLY A 281 35.62 -1.06 8.08
C GLY A 281 34.41 -1.17 7.17
N THR A 282 34.02 -0.03 6.60
CA THR A 282 32.86 0.12 5.70
C THR A 282 33.21 1.20 4.67
N TYR A 283 33.81 0.80 3.54
CA TYR A 283 34.32 1.70 2.49
C TYR A 283 33.55 1.43 1.20
N TYR A 284 32.82 2.44 0.73
CA TYR A 284 31.89 2.29 -0.39
C TYR A 284 32.55 2.53 -1.75
N CYS A 285 33.50 3.46 -1.84
CA CYS A 285 34.01 3.97 -3.11
C CYS A 285 34.59 2.85 -3.97
N ASP A 286 35.55 2.09 -3.42
CA ASP A 286 36.22 0.99 -4.13
C ASP A 286 35.23 -0.10 -4.56
N ALA A 287 34.16 -0.33 -3.77
CA ALA A 287 33.17 -1.36 -4.05
C ALA A 287 32.28 -0.98 -5.24
N LEU A 288 31.84 0.28 -5.27
CA LEU A 288 31.05 0.84 -6.38
C LEU A 288 31.89 0.97 -7.65
N GLU A 289 33.17 1.34 -7.53
CA GLU A 289 34.10 1.40 -8.66
C GLU A 289 34.31 0.03 -9.30
N LEU A 290 34.60 -1.01 -8.50
CA LEU A 290 34.72 -2.38 -9.02
C LEU A 290 33.44 -2.88 -9.69
N ALA A 291 32.27 -2.57 -9.11
CA ALA A 291 30.99 -2.93 -9.71
C ALA A 291 30.76 -2.19 -11.05
N ARG A 292 31.08 -0.89 -11.10
CA ARG A 292 31.00 -0.07 -12.32
C ARG A 292 31.92 -0.60 -13.41
N GLU A 293 33.17 -0.93 -13.07
CA GLU A 293 34.14 -1.49 -14.02
C GLU A 293 33.63 -2.77 -14.69
N GLN A 294 33.09 -3.71 -13.90
CA GLN A 294 32.49 -4.94 -14.44
C GLN A 294 31.31 -4.65 -15.36
N LEU A 295 30.40 -3.76 -14.96
CA LEU A 295 29.20 -3.45 -15.74
C LEU A 295 29.49 -2.69 -17.04
N LEU A 296 30.53 -1.86 -17.07
CA LEU A 296 30.98 -1.16 -18.29
C LEU A 296 31.50 -2.11 -19.37
N GLU A 297 31.99 -3.29 -18.99
CA GLU A 297 32.43 -4.32 -19.94
C GLU A 297 31.26 -5.14 -20.52
N SER A 298 30.07 -5.06 -19.92
CA SER A 298 28.89 -5.81 -20.34
C SER A 298 28.15 -5.15 -21.51
N ASP A 299 27.66 -5.96 -22.45
CA ASP A 299 26.78 -5.58 -23.56
C ASP A 299 25.29 -5.81 -23.26
N ALA A 300 24.95 -6.01 -21.99
CA ALA A 300 23.58 -6.09 -21.52
C ALA A 300 22.80 -4.79 -21.76
N ASP A 301 21.51 -4.94 -22.02
CA ASP A 301 20.58 -3.82 -22.24
C ASP A 301 20.31 -3.10 -20.90
N ILE A 302 20.21 -3.86 -19.82
CA ILE A 302 20.04 -3.37 -18.45
C ILE A 302 21.29 -3.65 -17.63
N ARG A 303 21.87 -2.62 -17.01
CA ARG A 303 22.99 -2.72 -16.06
C ARG A 303 22.55 -2.22 -14.69
N HIS A 304 22.67 -3.07 -13.67
CA HIS A 304 22.10 -2.79 -12.36
C HIS A 304 23.00 -3.20 -11.20
N VAL A 305 22.98 -2.41 -10.12
CA VAL A 305 23.66 -2.71 -8.86
C VAL A 305 22.66 -2.79 -7.72
N ILE A 306 22.69 -3.91 -6.98
CA ILE A 306 22.03 -4.02 -5.67
C ILE A 306 23.11 -3.82 -4.60
N PHE A 307 23.08 -2.66 -3.94
CA PHE A 307 24.00 -2.27 -2.89
C PHE A 307 23.36 -2.47 -1.50
N LEU A 308 23.98 -3.27 -0.63
CA LEU A 308 23.48 -3.57 0.71
C LEU A 308 24.48 -3.13 1.79
N SER A 309 24.01 -2.39 2.81
CA SER A 309 24.82 -1.99 3.97
C SER A 309 24.01 -1.86 5.26
N ASP A 310 24.63 -2.14 6.42
CA ASP A 310 24.07 -1.92 7.76
C ASP A 310 24.74 -0.77 8.55
N GLY A 311 25.63 -0.02 7.90
CA GLY A 311 26.40 1.06 8.54
C GLY A 311 26.65 2.25 7.63
N GLU A 312 27.14 3.34 8.22
CA GLU A 312 27.53 4.53 7.47
C GLU A 312 28.94 4.37 6.85
N PRO A 313 29.19 4.95 5.67
CA PRO A 313 30.50 4.88 5.04
C PRO A 313 31.58 5.57 5.88
N SER A 314 32.78 4.99 5.86
CA SER A 314 33.99 5.51 6.49
C SER A 314 34.89 6.30 5.51
N ASP A 315 34.47 6.37 4.25
CA ASP A 315 35.12 7.07 3.16
C ASP A 315 34.22 8.14 2.54
N SER A 316 34.72 8.83 1.53
CA SER A 316 34.05 9.92 0.81
C SER A 316 34.33 9.81 -0.68
N GLY A 317 33.50 10.43 -1.53
CA GLY A 317 33.68 10.42 -2.99
C GLY A 317 32.82 9.37 -3.70
N TYR A 318 32.26 8.40 -2.97
CA TYR A 318 31.35 7.39 -3.51
C TYR A 318 30.14 7.96 -4.25
N MET A 319 29.64 9.14 -3.87
CA MET A 319 28.53 9.81 -4.59
C MET A 319 28.91 10.23 -6.00
N ASP A 320 30.18 10.62 -6.24
CA ASP A 320 30.63 10.97 -7.58
C ASP A 320 30.66 9.71 -8.48
N THR A 321 31.05 8.56 -7.92
CA THR A 321 30.97 7.26 -8.60
C THR A 321 29.53 6.89 -8.92
N VAL A 322 28.58 7.06 -7.98
CA VAL A 322 27.15 6.78 -8.22
C VAL A 322 26.57 7.65 -9.35
N ARG A 323 26.92 8.94 -9.40
CA ARG A 323 26.51 9.82 -10.51
C ARG A 323 27.10 9.37 -11.83
N ALA A 324 28.39 9.00 -11.84
CA ALA A 324 29.05 8.48 -13.03
C ALA A 324 28.39 7.17 -13.51
N MET A 325 28.01 6.27 -12.59
CA MET A 325 27.25 5.06 -12.93
C MET A 325 25.94 5.40 -13.63
N LYS A 326 25.17 6.37 -13.12
CA LYS A 326 23.94 6.82 -13.78
C LYS A 326 24.19 7.41 -15.17
N GLU A 327 25.24 8.21 -15.33
CA GLU A 327 25.64 8.75 -16.64
C GLU A 327 26.02 7.64 -17.64
N ASP A 328 26.60 6.54 -17.15
CA ASP A 328 26.92 5.35 -17.94
C ASP A 328 25.72 4.41 -18.17
N GLY A 329 24.52 4.80 -17.74
CA GLY A 329 23.31 3.97 -17.85
C GLY A 329 23.26 2.79 -16.89
N ILE A 330 24.01 2.85 -15.78
CA ILE A 330 24.00 1.85 -14.71
C ILE A 330 23.13 2.36 -13.55
N THR A 331 22.12 1.58 -13.18
CA THR A 331 21.23 1.92 -12.06
C THR A 331 21.74 1.36 -10.74
N VAL A 332 21.51 2.07 -9.63
CA VAL A 332 21.95 1.65 -8.28
C VAL A 332 20.77 1.63 -7.32
N THR A 333 20.34 0.45 -6.90
CA THR A 333 19.44 0.25 -5.77
C THR A 333 20.23 0.13 -4.48
N ALA A 334 19.80 0.82 -3.43
CA ALA A 334 20.44 0.82 -2.12
C ALA A 334 19.51 0.28 -1.04
N ILE A 335 19.99 -0.71 -0.28
CA ILE A 335 19.27 -1.38 0.79
C ILE A 335 19.98 -1.09 2.12
N ALA A 336 19.29 -0.40 3.03
CA ALA A 336 19.75 -0.13 4.38
C ALA A 336 19.19 -1.18 5.35
N LEU A 337 20.06 -1.87 6.09
CA LEU A 337 19.66 -2.91 7.03
C LEU A 337 19.67 -2.43 8.48
N GLY A 338 18.52 -2.50 9.16
CA GLY A 338 18.39 -2.21 10.59
C GLY A 338 18.29 -0.73 10.96
N TYR A 339 18.25 0.17 9.97
CA TYR A 339 18.04 1.61 10.13
C TYR A 339 17.63 2.28 8.81
N SER A 340 17.16 3.52 8.90
CA SER A 340 16.99 4.40 7.73
C SER A 340 18.24 5.26 7.56
N SER A 341 18.78 5.31 6.34
CA SER A 341 20.01 6.04 6.01
C SER A 341 19.73 7.08 4.94
N TYR A 342 19.96 8.35 5.29
CA TYR A 342 19.92 9.45 4.33
C TYR A 342 20.95 9.26 3.21
N VAL A 343 22.13 8.73 3.52
CA VAL A 343 23.20 8.50 2.55
C VAL A 343 22.78 7.47 1.51
N LEU A 344 22.29 6.30 1.94
CA LEU A 344 21.84 5.26 1.00
C LEU A 344 20.61 5.69 0.20
N SER A 345 19.69 6.45 0.82
CA SER A 345 18.56 7.05 0.11
C SER A 345 19.02 7.99 -1.02
N ARG A 346 20.01 8.85 -0.74
CA ARG A 346 20.62 9.73 -1.75
C ARG A 346 21.37 8.96 -2.83
N MET A 347 22.06 7.87 -2.48
CA MET A 347 22.73 7.02 -3.46
C MET A 347 21.72 6.40 -4.44
N ALA A 348 20.59 5.89 -3.95
CA ALA A 348 19.55 5.35 -4.83
C ALA A 348 18.97 6.43 -5.76
N GLU A 349 18.64 7.60 -5.22
CA GLU A 349 18.11 8.74 -5.98
C GLU A 349 19.09 9.21 -7.08
N GLU A 350 20.35 9.44 -6.71
CA GLU A 350 21.37 9.93 -7.63
C GLU A 350 21.87 8.84 -8.59
N GLY A 351 21.73 7.56 -8.21
CA GLY A 351 22.04 6.39 -9.03
C GLY A 351 20.87 5.90 -9.87
N GLY A 352 19.70 6.55 -9.81
CA GLY A 352 18.53 6.19 -10.60
C GLY A 352 17.91 4.82 -10.26
N GLY A 353 18.14 4.31 -9.04
CA GLY A 353 17.53 3.07 -8.54
C GLY A 353 16.63 3.30 -7.34
N ARG A 354 16.39 2.23 -6.56
CA ARG A 354 15.41 2.22 -5.47
C ARG A 354 16.09 2.24 -4.10
N TYR A 355 15.40 2.79 -3.11
CA TYR A 355 15.86 2.78 -1.71
C TYR A 355 14.93 1.91 -0.87
N TYR A 356 15.52 0.99 -0.11
CA TYR A 356 14.80 0.14 0.84
C TYR A 356 15.39 0.28 2.25
N ALA A 357 14.56 0.70 3.21
CA ALA A 357 14.92 0.71 4.64
C ALA A 357 14.35 -0.54 5.33
N VAL A 358 15.21 -1.51 5.60
CA VAL A 358 14.81 -2.81 6.17
C VAL A 358 14.81 -2.73 7.69
N THR A 359 13.62 -2.65 8.29
CA THR A 359 13.45 -2.57 9.75
C THR A 359 13.52 -3.93 10.42
N SER A 360 13.03 -4.98 9.74
CA SER A 360 13.14 -6.37 10.17
C SER A 360 14.08 -7.14 9.25
N VAL A 361 15.14 -7.70 9.81
CA VAL A 361 16.20 -8.42 9.07
C VAL A 361 15.64 -9.67 8.37
N SER A 362 14.51 -10.21 8.83
CA SER A 362 13.78 -11.32 8.18
C SER A 362 13.24 -10.99 6.80
N ASP A 363 13.01 -9.71 6.51
CA ASP A 363 12.32 -9.26 5.30
C ASP A 363 13.32 -9.02 4.16
N LEU A 364 14.61 -8.94 4.49
CA LEU A 364 15.70 -8.67 3.56
C LEU A 364 15.71 -9.64 2.36
N PRO A 365 15.56 -10.98 2.53
CA PRO A 365 15.61 -11.88 1.38
C PRO A 365 14.49 -11.66 0.37
N GLU A 366 13.28 -11.33 0.82
CA GLU A 366 12.14 -11.03 -0.06
C GLU A 366 12.33 -9.69 -0.77
N ILE A 367 12.87 -8.67 -0.09
CA ILE A 367 13.16 -7.36 -0.68
C ILE A 367 14.20 -7.48 -1.80
N MET A 368 15.30 -8.20 -1.57
CA MET A 368 16.34 -8.38 -2.59
C MET A 368 15.85 -9.22 -3.79
N LEU A 369 15.01 -10.23 -3.52
CA LEU A 369 14.35 -11.02 -4.57
C LEU A 369 13.45 -10.13 -5.43
N GLY A 370 12.53 -9.38 -4.81
CA GLY A 370 11.60 -8.49 -5.51
C GLY A 370 12.32 -7.41 -6.32
N GLU A 371 13.45 -6.90 -5.83
CA GLU A 371 14.30 -5.98 -6.59
C GLU A 371 14.83 -6.63 -7.87
N THR A 372 15.38 -7.84 -7.76
CA THR A 372 15.92 -8.53 -8.94
C THR A 372 14.83 -8.84 -9.95
N GLU A 373 13.67 -9.33 -9.51
CA GLU A 373 12.55 -9.58 -10.41
C GLU A 373 12.07 -8.31 -11.11
N THR A 374 12.10 -7.16 -10.43
CA THR A 374 11.76 -5.86 -11.02
C THR A 374 12.76 -5.47 -12.12
N VAL A 375 14.05 -5.75 -11.93
CA VAL A 375 15.10 -5.48 -12.92
C VAL A 375 15.01 -6.44 -14.11
N VAL A 376 14.78 -7.73 -13.86
CA VAL A 376 14.68 -8.78 -14.90
C VAL A 376 13.46 -8.61 -15.78
N SER A 377 12.35 -8.19 -15.18
CA SER A 377 11.10 -8.06 -15.91
C SER A 377 10.98 -6.74 -16.68
N ASP A 378 11.96 -5.81 -16.54
CA ASP A 378 11.82 -4.36 -16.74
C ASP A 378 10.53 -3.99 -17.48
N PRO A 379 9.45 -3.74 -16.72
CA PRO A 379 8.17 -3.52 -17.34
C PRO A 379 8.13 -2.17 -18.06
N LEU A 380 9.14 -1.31 -17.93
CA LEU A 380 9.11 -0.02 -18.60
C LEU A 380 9.35 -0.16 -20.09
N VAL A 381 8.33 0.21 -20.84
CA VAL A 381 8.43 0.43 -22.29
C VAL A 381 8.48 1.93 -22.51
N THR A 382 9.55 2.45 -23.10
CA THR A 382 9.71 3.88 -23.47
C THR A 382 9.56 4.14 -24.96
N GLU A 383 9.15 3.10 -25.71
CA GLU A 383 8.91 3.23 -27.14
C GLU A 383 7.53 3.82 -27.44
N LYS A 384 7.48 4.57 -28.53
CA LYS A 384 6.22 5.10 -29.05
C LYS A 384 5.28 3.96 -29.42
N THR A 385 4.20 3.81 -28.66
CA THR A 385 3.31 2.65 -28.76
C THR A 385 1.88 3.09 -29.05
N ALA A 386 1.31 2.57 -30.14
CA ALA A 386 -0.08 2.81 -30.49
C ALA A 386 -1.02 2.14 -29.49
N VAL A 387 -2.18 2.76 -29.23
CA VAL A 387 -3.18 2.24 -28.31
C VAL A 387 -4.53 2.12 -29.00
N ALA A 388 -5.30 1.10 -28.64
CA ALA A 388 -6.63 0.85 -29.18
C ALA A 388 -7.62 0.46 -28.09
N LEU A 389 -8.92 0.70 -28.33
CA LEU A 389 -9.99 0.16 -27.50
C LEU A 389 -10.05 -1.36 -27.67
N ARG A 390 -10.31 -2.08 -26.57
CA ARG A 390 -10.57 -3.53 -26.62
C ARG A 390 -11.74 -3.81 -27.57
N GLY A 391 -11.54 -4.75 -28.50
CA GLY A 391 -12.50 -5.05 -29.58
C GLY A 391 -12.18 -4.37 -30.92
N GLY A 392 -11.05 -3.64 -31.01
CA GLY A 392 -10.44 -3.25 -32.28
C GLY A 392 -11.19 -2.13 -33.03
N LEU A 393 -12.07 -1.38 -32.36
CA LEU A 393 -12.59 -0.15 -32.92
C LEU A 393 -11.43 0.84 -33.06
N PRO A 394 -11.15 1.38 -34.26
CA PRO A 394 -10.11 2.39 -34.44
C PRO A 394 -10.40 3.57 -33.52
N THR A 395 -9.44 3.90 -32.66
CA THR A 395 -9.46 5.16 -31.93
C THR A 395 -8.56 6.13 -32.66
N ASP A 396 -8.96 7.39 -32.78
CA ASP A 396 -8.07 8.47 -33.23
C ASP A 396 -7.10 8.90 -32.10
N LEU A 397 -6.79 8.00 -31.15
CA LEU A 397 -5.93 8.32 -30.01
C LEU A 397 -4.47 8.41 -30.45
N PRO A 398 -3.71 9.41 -29.99
CA PRO A 398 -2.27 9.41 -30.19
C PRO A 398 -1.64 8.20 -29.48
N ALA A 399 -0.55 7.70 -30.03
CA ALA A 399 0.32 6.76 -29.33
C ALA A 399 0.79 7.35 -27.97
N VAL A 400 1.04 6.49 -27.00
CA VAL A 400 1.79 6.84 -25.78
C VAL A 400 3.29 6.78 -26.07
N ASP A 401 4.09 7.58 -25.37
CA ASP A 401 5.56 7.58 -25.46
C ASP A 401 6.22 6.76 -24.33
N GLY A 402 5.42 6.06 -23.54
CA GLY A 402 5.87 5.05 -22.61
C GLY A 402 4.74 4.48 -21.77
N TYR A 403 4.96 3.32 -21.14
CA TYR A 403 4.04 2.68 -20.22
C TYR A 403 4.76 1.60 -19.41
N ILE A 404 4.12 1.13 -18.34
CA ILE A 404 4.56 -0.01 -17.55
C ILE A 404 3.80 -1.25 -18.02
N GLY A 405 4.51 -2.25 -18.52
CA GLY A 405 4.03 -3.58 -18.84
C GLY A 405 3.39 -4.22 -17.62
N THR A 406 2.15 -4.66 -17.78
CA THR A 406 1.37 -5.31 -16.72
C THR A 406 0.58 -6.46 -17.31
N THR A 407 0.14 -7.39 -16.46
CA THR A 407 -0.68 -8.51 -16.91
C THR A 407 -2.12 -8.30 -16.43
N LEU A 408 -3.09 -8.39 -17.33
CA LEU A 408 -4.51 -8.26 -16.98
C LEU A 408 -4.94 -9.42 -16.07
N LYS A 409 -5.59 -9.13 -14.95
CA LYS A 409 -6.13 -10.18 -14.08
C LYS A 409 -7.40 -10.78 -14.63
N ASP A 410 -7.63 -12.06 -14.29
CA ASP A 410 -8.86 -12.75 -14.61
C ASP A 410 -10.08 -12.02 -14.02
N GLY A 411 -11.07 -11.76 -14.88
CA GLY A 411 -12.29 -11.04 -14.50
C GLY A 411 -12.20 -9.52 -14.60
N ALA A 412 -11.02 -8.95 -14.90
CA ALA A 412 -10.90 -7.53 -15.16
C ALA A 412 -11.40 -7.13 -16.56
N GLU A 413 -11.98 -5.93 -16.63
CA GLU A 413 -12.36 -5.26 -17.86
C GLU A 413 -11.18 -4.48 -18.43
N LEU A 414 -10.64 -4.97 -19.54
CA LEU A 414 -9.66 -4.23 -20.34
C LEU A 414 -10.36 -3.22 -21.25
N ILE A 415 -9.95 -1.95 -21.17
CA ILE A 415 -10.53 -0.81 -21.91
C ILE A 415 -9.60 -0.38 -23.03
N LEU A 416 -8.34 -0.07 -22.72
CA LEU A 416 -7.29 0.26 -23.70
C LEU A 416 -6.14 -0.73 -23.64
N GLN A 417 -5.58 -1.08 -24.80
CA GLN A 417 -4.42 -1.95 -24.93
C GLN A 417 -3.48 -1.48 -26.04
N THR A 418 -2.24 -1.98 -26.01
CA THR A 418 -1.27 -1.85 -27.10
C THR A 418 -1.57 -2.81 -28.26
N GLU A 419 -0.81 -2.69 -29.36
CA GLU A 419 -0.87 -3.64 -30.48
C GLU A 419 -0.39 -5.05 -30.09
N THR A 420 0.57 -5.15 -29.16
CA THR A 420 1.08 -6.40 -28.57
C THR A 420 0.12 -7.00 -27.54
N GLY A 421 -0.89 -6.26 -27.11
CA GLY A 421 -1.94 -6.73 -26.20
C GLY A 421 -1.75 -6.29 -24.75
N ASP A 422 -0.74 -5.49 -24.45
CA ASP A 422 -0.45 -5.01 -23.10
C ASP A 422 -1.56 -4.06 -22.61
N PRO A 423 -2.05 -4.21 -21.37
CA PRO A 423 -3.07 -3.34 -20.80
C PRO A 423 -2.54 -1.91 -20.62
N ILE A 424 -3.26 -0.94 -21.19
CA ILE A 424 -3.03 0.49 -20.99
C ILE A 424 -4.03 1.09 -19.99
N LEU A 425 -5.31 0.70 -20.11
CA LEU A 425 -6.35 1.10 -19.17
C LEU A 425 -7.21 -0.13 -18.88
N ALA A 426 -7.28 -0.51 -17.62
CA ALA A 426 -8.10 -1.61 -17.15
C ALA A 426 -8.90 -1.19 -15.91
N ARG A 427 -9.98 -1.92 -15.67
CA ARG A 427 -10.98 -1.66 -14.64
C ARG A 427 -11.46 -2.96 -14.04
N TRP A 428 -11.78 -2.97 -12.75
CA TRP A 428 -12.64 -4.00 -12.19
C TRP A 428 -13.38 -3.52 -10.94
N THR A 429 -14.37 -4.31 -10.51
CA THR A 429 -15.17 -4.04 -9.32
C THR A 429 -14.60 -4.77 -8.12
N VAL A 430 -14.43 -4.07 -7.00
CA VAL A 430 -13.99 -4.65 -5.73
C VAL A 430 -14.99 -4.25 -4.65
N GLY A 431 -15.70 -5.24 -4.09
CA GLY A 431 -16.83 -4.96 -3.19
C GLY A 431 -17.92 -4.15 -3.90
N ASP A 432 -18.30 -3.02 -3.31
CA ASP A 432 -19.28 -2.08 -3.89
C ASP A 432 -18.63 -0.97 -4.75
N GLY A 433 -17.29 -0.91 -4.82
CA GLY A 433 -16.54 0.14 -5.50
C GLY A 433 -15.81 -0.30 -6.77
N GLU A 434 -14.98 0.59 -7.30
CA GLU A 434 -14.23 0.38 -8.56
C GLU A 434 -12.75 0.73 -8.38
N ALA A 435 -11.90 -0.05 -9.03
CA ALA A 435 -10.47 0.22 -9.14
C ALA A 435 -10.03 0.19 -10.61
N ASP A 436 -9.41 1.29 -11.03
CA ASP A 436 -8.88 1.50 -12.37
C ASP A 436 -7.35 1.55 -12.34
N ALA A 437 -6.71 0.92 -13.32
CA ALA A 437 -5.28 1.01 -13.55
C ALA A 437 -5.01 1.66 -14.90
N PHE A 438 -4.21 2.74 -14.91
CA PHE A 438 -3.66 3.32 -16.12
C PHE A 438 -2.14 3.08 -16.12
N SER A 439 -1.65 2.27 -17.05
CA SER A 439 -0.25 1.84 -17.04
C SER A 439 0.72 2.85 -17.65
N SER A 440 0.18 3.90 -18.28
CA SER A 440 0.93 5.07 -18.73
C SER A 440 0.81 6.23 -17.71
N ASP A 441 1.53 7.33 -17.95
CA ASP A 441 1.47 8.50 -17.09
C ASP A 441 0.29 9.42 -17.36
N LEU A 442 -0.19 10.11 -16.33
CA LEU A 442 -1.10 11.26 -16.50
C LEU A 442 -0.38 12.60 -16.30
N LEU A 443 0.68 12.62 -15.49
CA LEU A 443 1.47 13.82 -15.15
C LEU A 443 2.67 14.03 -16.10
N GLY A 444 3.31 12.94 -16.52
CA GLY A 444 4.62 12.95 -17.17
C GLY A 444 4.61 13.15 -18.68
N SER A 445 5.67 12.69 -19.33
CA SER A 445 5.94 12.89 -20.75
C SER A 445 5.23 11.88 -21.67
N TRP A 446 4.86 10.69 -21.18
CA TRP A 446 4.32 9.59 -21.99
C TRP A 446 2.97 9.89 -22.64
N THR A 447 2.13 10.71 -21.99
CA THR A 447 0.85 11.17 -22.54
C THR A 447 0.86 12.63 -22.99
N ALA A 448 2.03 13.27 -23.16
CA ALA A 448 2.10 14.68 -23.56
C ALA A 448 1.26 14.99 -24.82
N ARG A 449 1.32 14.13 -25.84
CA ARG A 449 0.54 14.26 -27.09
C ARG A 449 -0.97 14.17 -26.88
N TRP A 450 -1.43 13.49 -25.84
CA TRP A 450 -2.87 13.40 -25.56
C TRP A 450 -3.41 14.76 -25.14
N ARG A 451 -2.62 15.57 -24.44
CA ARG A 451 -2.98 16.92 -23.99
C ARG A 451 -3.12 17.91 -25.16
N GLU A 452 -2.46 17.62 -26.28
CA GLU A 452 -2.42 18.47 -27.48
C GLU A 452 -3.51 18.15 -28.51
N THR A 453 -4.13 16.97 -28.44
CA THR A 453 -5.08 16.50 -29.46
C THR A 453 -6.50 16.38 -28.91
N ASN A 454 -7.50 16.70 -29.73
CA ASN A 454 -8.92 16.60 -29.29
C ASN A 454 -9.32 15.18 -28.83
N PRO A 455 -8.96 14.09 -29.52
CA PRO A 455 -9.24 12.74 -29.06
C PRO A 455 -8.55 12.41 -27.73
N GLY A 456 -7.27 12.75 -27.58
CA GLY A 456 -6.51 12.53 -26.35
C GLY A 456 -7.09 13.31 -25.16
N ARG A 457 -7.40 14.60 -25.35
CA ARG A 457 -8.02 15.44 -24.30
C ARG A 457 -9.38 14.89 -23.84
N ARG A 458 -10.19 14.35 -24.76
CA ARG A 458 -11.45 13.67 -24.39
C ARG A 458 -11.19 12.42 -23.57
N MET A 459 -10.21 11.61 -23.96
CA MET A 459 -9.84 10.41 -23.21
C MET A 459 -9.33 10.74 -21.82
N LEU A 460 -8.49 11.77 -21.66
CA LEU A 460 -8.04 12.23 -20.35
C LEU A 460 -9.23 12.60 -19.45
N ARG A 461 -10.18 13.42 -19.95
CA ARG A 461 -11.41 13.73 -19.19
C ARG A 461 -12.21 12.50 -18.83
N GLN A 462 -12.28 11.51 -19.72
CA GLN A 462 -12.94 10.23 -19.43
C GLN A 462 -12.23 9.46 -18.31
N ILE A 463 -10.90 9.38 -18.32
CA ILE A 463 -10.11 8.73 -17.26
C ILE A 463 -10.33 9.42 -15.89
N PHE A 464 -10.33 10.75 -15.85
CA PHE A 464 -10.62 11.49 -14.62
C PHE A 464 -12.06 11.30 -14.13
N SER A 465 -13.04 11.29 -15.05
CA SER A 465 -14.47 11.11 -14.72
C SER A 465 -14.92 9.66 -14.53
N MET A 466 -14.08 8.69 -14.88
CA MET A 466 -14.41 7.27 -14.84
C MET A 466 -14.94 6.82 -13.48
N GLY A 467 -16.07 6.12 -13.51
CA GLY A 467 -16.81 5.68 -12.34
C GLY A 467 -17.73 6.75 -11.74
N LEU A 468 -17.41 8.04 -11.83
CA LEU A 468 -18.24 9.07 -11.22
C LEU A 468 -19.64 9.12 -11.83
N THR A 469 -20.66 9.36 -10.99
CA THR A 469 -22.05 9.46 -11.46
C THR A 469 -22.30 10.86 -12.03
N ASP A 470 -23.01 11.00 -13.14
CA ASP A 470 -23.34 12.32 -13.68
C ASP A 470 -24.33 13.04 -12.74
N PRO A 471 -23.97 14.20 -12.15
CA PRO A 471 -24.86 14.94 -11.26
C PRO A 471 -26.15 15.41 -11.95
N ASP A 472 -26.18 15.54 -13.28
CA ASP A 472 -27.33 16.06 -14.03
C ASP A 472 -28.31 14.97 -14.50
N ALA A 473 -27.95 13.68 -14.34
CA ALA A 473 -28.75 12.55 -14.82
C ALA A 473 -30.12 12.39 -14.12
N GLU A 474 -30.35 13.04 -12.97
CA GLU A 474 -31.64 12.99 -12.25
C GLU A 474 -32.67 14.05 -12.70
N SER A 475 -32.37 14.90 -13.69
CA SER A 475 -33.27 16.02 -14.09
C SER A 475 -34.13 15.79 -15.35
N GLY A 476 -34.12 14.59 -15.94
CA GLY A 476 -34.96 14.24 -17.10
C GLY A 476 -36.33 13.70 -16.71
N GLU A 477 -37.37 14.53 -16.78
CA GLU A 477 -38.78 14.10 -16.79
C GLU A 477 -39.06 13.09 -17.92
N GLU A 478 -39.39 11.84 -17.57
CA GLU A 478 -40.05 10.90 -18.49
C GLU A 478 -41.56 10.86 -18.24
N ASP A 479 -42.31 11.48 -19.14
CA ASP A 479 -43.76 11.37 -19.27
C ASP A 479 -44.12 10.10 -20.07
N GLY A 480 -44.82 9.17 -19.40
CA GLY A 480 -45.87 8.32 -19.98
C GLY A 480 -45.51 7.21 -20.98
N GLY A 481 -45.48 5.95 -20.52
CA GLY A 481 -45.96 4.84 -21.37
C GLY A 481 -45.53 3.40 -21.05
N ILE A 482 -46.42 2.67 -20.37
CA ILE A 482 -46.61 1.19 -20.38
C ILE A 482 -45.67 0.34 -19.50
N ARG A 483 -46.23 -0.12 -18.37
CA ARG A 483 -45.73 -1.25 -17.56
C ARG A 483 -46.44 -2.56 -17.95
N ILE A 484 -45.66 -3.59 -18.27
CA ILE A 484 -45.90 -5.02 -17.96
C ILE A 484 -44.50 -5.65 -17.78
N GLY A 485 -44.05 -5.87 -16.53
CA GLY A 485 -43.86 -7.20 -15.92
C GLY A 485 -42.41 -7.70 -16.05
N GLU A 486 -41.53 -7.33 -15.11
CA GLU A 486 -40.99 -8.19 -14.03
C GLU A 486 -39.77 -9.04 -14.44
N ASP A 487 -38.57 -8.54 -14.13
CA ASP A 487 -37.69 -9.16 -13.11
C ASP A 487 -36.50 -8.23 -12.83
N ALA A 488 -36.63 -7.40 -11.79
CA ALA A 488 -35.53 -6.64 -11.19
C ALA A 488 -35.37 -7.13 -9.76
N ALA A 489 -34.25 -7.83 -9.51
CA ALA A 489 -33.85 -8.26 -8.17
C ALA A 489 -33.62 -7.02 -7.29
N ALA A 490 -34.53 -6.83 -6.34
CA ALA A 490 -34.51 -5.74 -5.38
C ALA A 490 -33.24 -5.78 -4.52
N LYS A 491 -32.46 -4.69 -4.58
CA LYS A 491 -31.51 -4.26 -3.54
C LYS A 491 -32.25 -4.25 -2.21
N ARG A 492 -31.82 -5.10 -1.27
CA ARG A 492 -32.19 -4.97 0.14
C ARG A 492 -31.14 -4.07 0.82
N PRO A 493 -31.53 -3.12 1.68
CA PRO A 493 -30.58 -2.52 2.61
C PRO A 493 -30.00 -3.64 3.47
N VAL A 494 -28.68 -3.63 3.68
CA VAL A 494 -28.03 -4.53 4.64
C VAL A 494 -28.53 -4.12 6.03
N ASP A 495 -29.50 -4.90 6.53
CA ASP A 495 -30.06 -4.74 7.86
C ASP A 495 -28.95 -4.95 8.92
N LEU A 496 -28.44 -3.84 9.48
CA LEU A 496 -27.67 -3.80 10.73
C LEU A 496 -28.43 -4.42 11.93
N LEU A 497 -29.71 -4.78 11.74
CA LEU A 497 -30.51 -5.57 12.68
C LEU A 497 -30.03 -7.02 12.83
N LEU A 498 -29.36 -7.61 11.83
CA LEU A 498 -28.84 -8.98 11.91
C LEU A 498 -27.65 -9.13 12.89
N PRO A 499 -26.58 -8.31 12.83
CA PRO A 499 -25.49 -8.40 13.80
C PRO A 499 -25.94 -8.01 15.23
N LEU A 500 -26.80 -7.00 15.38
CA LEU A 500 -27.37 -6.61 16.68
C LEU A 500 -28.32 -7.68 17.24
N GLY A 501 -29.13 -8.29 16.39
CA GLY A 501 -30.01 -9.42 16.75
C GLY A 501 -29.22 -10.66 17.13
N LEU A 502 -28.07 -10.91 16.49
CA LEU A 502 -27.17 -12.02 16.81
C LEU A 502 -26.50 -11.80 18.17
N ILE A 503 -26.02 -10.59 18.46
CA ILE A 503 -25.46 -10.22 19.77
C ILE A 503 -26.54 -10.37 20.86
N LEU A 504 -27.76 -9.87 20.61
CA LEU A 504 -28.88 -10.00 21.55
C LEU A 504 -29.26 -11.48 21.77
N ALA A 505 -29.29 -12.28 20.71
CA ALA A 505 -29.57 -13.72 20.79
C ALA A 505 -28.47 -14.47 21.57
N VAL A 506 -27.19 -14.16 21.36
CA VAL A 506 -26.06 -14.73 22.09
C VAL A 506 -26.13 -14.36 23.57
N LEU A 507 -26.51 -13.12 23.91
CA LEU A 507 -26.67 -12.68 25.30
C LEU A 507 -27.88 -13.31 25.98
N ILE A 508 -29.00 -13.48 25.28
CA ILE A 508 -30.18 -14.20 25.78
C ILE A 508 -29.87 -15.69 25.97
N LEU A 509 -29.14 -16.32 25.04
CA LEU A 509 -28.68 -17.70 25.17
C LEU A 509 -27.69 -17.87 26.33
N ALA A 510 -26.81 -16.89 26.56
CA ALA A 510 -25.93 -16.86 27.72
C ALA A 510 -26.71 -16.75 29.04
N ASP A 511 -27.77 -15.92 29.12
CA ASP A 511 -28.64 -15.85 30.30
C ASP A 511 -29.42 -17.16 30.53
N ILE A 512 -29.90 -17.81 29.46
CA ILE A 512 -30.57 -19.12 29.54
C ILE A 512 -29.60 -20.21 30.00
N ALA A 513 -28.36 -20.19 29.50
CA ALA A 513 -27.31 -21.12 29.91
C ALA A 513 -26.92 -20.91 31.39
N LEU A 514 -26.74 -19.65 31.82
CA LEU A 514 -26.43 -19.29 33.21
C LEU A 514 -27.57 -19.65 34.19
N ARG A 515 -28.83 -19.62 33.74
CA ARG A 515 -29.99 -20.09 34.54
C ARG A 515 -30.08 -21.62 34.66
N LYS A 516 -29.48 -22.37 33.71
CA LYS A 516 -29.48 -23.85 33.71
C LYS A 516 -28.23 -24.46 34.37
N LEU A 517 -27.12 -23.75 34.46
CA LEU A 517 -25.88 -24.22 35.08
C LEU A 517 -25.98 -24.31 36.61
N ARG A 518 -25.55 -25.45 37.18
CA ARG A 518 -25.39 -25.57 38.64
C ARG A 518 -24.05 -24.93 39.02
N TRP A 519 -24.02 -24.19 40.13
CA TRP A 519 -22.83 -23.46 40.60
C TRP A 519 -21.56 -24.33 40.77
N LYS A 520 -21.71 -25.66 40.86
CA LYS A 520 -20.60 -26.61 40.92
C LYS A 520 -19.82 -26.71 39.59
N ASP A 521 -20.48 -26.51 38.45
CA ASP A 521 -19.89 -26.67 37.12
C ASP A 521 -19.09 -25.41 36.71
N ILE A 522 -19.54 -24.22 37.14
CA ILE A 522 -18.87 -22.94 36.88
C ILE A 522 -17.57 -22.82 37.69
N ALA A 523 -17.57 -23.31 38.93
CA ALA A 523 -16.38 -23.31 39.78
C ALA A 523 -15.25 -24.21 39.24
N GLN A 524 -15.59 -25.25 38.47
CA GLN A 524 -14.63 -26.15 37.85
C GLN A 524 -13.93 -25.54 36.61
N PHE A 525 -14.59 -24.61 35.92
CA PHE A 525 -14.05 -23.95 34.72
C PHE A 525 -13.02 -22.87 35.06
N PHE A 526 -13.19 -22.17 36.18
CA PHE A 526 -12.27 -21.14 36.67
C PHE A 526 -11.26 -21.66 37.73
N GLY A 527 -11.35 -22.94 38.09
CA GLY A 527 -10.56 -23.56 39.15
C GLY A 527 -9.69 -24.72 38.65
N ARG A 528 -8.63 -24.41 37.90
CA ARG A 528 -7.42 -25.24 37.84
C ARG A 528 -6.19 -24.35 37.92
N THR A 529 -5.74 -24.14 39.15
CA THR A 529 -4.34 -24.02 39.51
C THR A 529 -4.06 -25.15 40.49
N GLU A 530 -3.37 -26.18 40.02
CA GLU A 530 -2.30 -26.78 40.81
C GLU A 530 -1.00 -26.54 40.04
#